data_AF-A0A7V9FTR7-F1
#
_entry.id   AF-A0A7V9FTR7-F1
#
_cell.length_a   1.000
_cell.length_b   1.000
_cell.length_c   1.000
_cell.angle_alpha   90.00
_cell.angle_beta   90.00
_cell.angle_gamma   90.00
#
_symmetry.space_group_name_H-M   'P 1'
#
loop_
_entity.id
_entity.type
_entity.pdbx_description
1 polymer ?
#
loop_
_entity_poly.entity_id
_entity_poly.type
_entity_poly.pdbx_seq_one_letter_code
_entity_poly.pdbx_strand_id
1 'polypeptide(L)' 'DTGTYPIGIRYTKKQIDALPISRHEFHGEWNYTVATTLTDTPTPT' A
#
# COMPACT_ATOMS: atom_id res chain seq x y z
N ASP A 1 23.54 6.06 4.29
CA ASP A 1 22.29 5.89 5.06
C ASP A 1 22.64 5.31 6.42
N THR A 2 22.11 5.90 7.49
CA THR A 2 22.32 5.46 8.89
C THR A 2 20.99 5.07 9.55
N GLY A 3 19.92 4.94 8.77
CA GLY A 3 18.61 4.54 9.26
C GLY A 3 18.58 3.12 9.82
N THR A 4 17.82 2.93 10.90
CA THR A 4 17.49 1.59 11.41
C THR A 4 16.19 1.14 10.78
N TYR A 5 16.24 0.03 10.03
CA TYR A 5 15.06 -0.55 9.39
C TYR A 5 14.62 -1.78 10.19
N PRO A 6 13.51 -1.69 10.93
CA PRO A 6 13.05 -2.82 11.74
C PRO A 6 12.67 -4.00 10.84
N ILE A 7 13.27 -5.16 11.12
CA ILE A 7 12.98 -6.42 10.45
C ILE A 7 11.92 -7.21 11.25
N GLY A 8 11.24 -8.15 10.58
CA GLY A 8 10.29 -9.07 11.24
C GLY A 8 8.88 -8.51 11.45
N ILE A 9 8.59 -7.30 10.98
CA ILE A 9 7.22 -6.77 10.90
C ILE A 9 6.43 -7.59 9.88
N ARG A 10 5.23 -8.05 10.26
CA ARG A 10 4.34 -8.84 9.39
C ARG A 10 2.99 -8.13 9.24
N TYR A 11 2.44 -8.19 8.04
CA TYR A 11 1.10 -7.70 7.72
C TYR A 11 0.19 -8.87 7.36
N THR A 12 -1.07 -8.77 7.77
CA THR A 12 -2.11 -9.72 7.36
C THR A 12 -2.53 -9.50 5.92
N LYS A 13 -3.05 -10.53 5.26
CA LYS A 13 -3.63 -10.40 3.91
C LYS A 13 -4.69 -9.30 3.84
N LYS A 14 -5.55 -9.19 4.87
CA LYS A 14 -6.57 -8.15 4.96
C LYS A 14 -5.99 -6.73 4.93
N GLN A 15 -4.86 -6.49 5.59
CA GLN A 15 -4.21 -5.17 5.59
C GLN A 15 -3.64 -4.84 4.22
N ILE A 16 -3.06 -5.83 3.51
CA ILE A 16 -2.53 -5.63 2.16
C ILE A 16 -3.67 -5.39 1.16
N ASP A 17 -4.76 -6.16 1.26
CA ASP A 17 -5.93 -6.02 0.38
C ASP A 17 -6.67 -4.68 0.56
N ALA A 18 -6.46 -3.98 1.68
CA ALA A 18 -7.03 -2.66 1.93
C ALA A 18 -6.23 -1.51 1.29
N LEU A 19 -5.02 -1.77 0.78
CA LEU A 19 -4.20 -0.76 0.13
C LEU A 19 -4.77 -0.42 -1.26
N PRO A 20 -4.69 0.86 -1.71
CA PRO A 20 -5.11 1.27 -3.04
C PRO A 20 -4.07 0.89 -4.11
N ILE A 21 -3.71 -0.38 -4.16
CA ILE A 21 -2.67 -0.90 -5.07
C ILE A 21 -3.23 -1.96 -6.00
N SER A 22 -2.77 -1.93 -7.24
CA SER A 22 -3.09 -2.93 -8.26
C SER A 22 -1.83 -3.64 -8.73
N ARG A 23 -1.89 -4.96 -8.89
CA ARG A 23 -0.81 -5.77 -9.45
C ARG A 23 -0.67 -5.48 -10.94
N HIS A 24 0.57 -5.29 -11.39
CA HIS A 24 0.86 -5.07 -12.80
C HIS A 24 0.80 -6.39 -13.59
N GLU A 25 0.38 -6.34 -14.86
CA GLU A 25 0.32 -7.54 -15.72
C GLU A 25 1.71 -8.13 -15.99
N PHE A 26 2.70 -7.26 -16.19
CA PHE A 26 4.11 -7.66 -16.22
C PHE A 26 4.66 -7.76 -14.79
N HIS A 27 4.77 -9.00 -14.30
CA HIS A 27 5.26 -9.37 -12.98
C HIS A 27 4.59 -8.68 -11.78
N GLY A 28 3.28 -8.91 -11.61
CA GLY A 28 2.50 -8.41 -10.48
C GLY A 28 2.89 -8.92 -9.08
N GLU A 29 3.92 -9.77 -8.96
CA GLU A 29 4.49 -10.15 -7.66
C GLU A 29 5.41 -9.07 -7.09
N TRP A 30 6.04 -8.25 -7.95
CA TRP A 30 6.93 -7.16 -7.54
C TRP A 30 6.53 -5.80 -8.09
N ASN A 31 5.79 -5.75 -9.20
CA ASN A 31 5.29 -4.50 -9.79
C ASN A 31 3.86 -4.21 -9.38
N TYR A 32 3.65 -3.01 -8.84
CA TYR A 32 2.36 -2.52 -8.44
C TYR A 32 2.16 -1.07 -8.87
N THR A 33 0.93 -0.70 -9.17
CA THR A 33 0.50 0.70 -9.33
C THR A 33 -0.22 1.14 -8.08
N VAL A 34 0.11 2.32 -7.56
CA VAL A 34 -0.58 2.94 -6.42
C VAL A 34 -1.53 4.00 -6.95
N ALA A 35 -2.82 3.86 -6.65
CA ALA A 35 -3.78 4.91 -6.99
C ALA A 35 -3.62 6.09 -6.02
N THR A 36 -3.73 7.31 -6.53
CA THR A 36 -3.80 8.53 -5.73
C THR A 36 -5.20 8.66 -5.13
N THR A 37 -5.56 7.78 -4.20
CA THR A 37 -6.83 7.94 -3.48
C THR A 37 -6.72 9.17 -2.58
N LEU A 38 -7.22 10.33 -3.06
CA LEU A 38 -7.64 11.42 -2.18
C LEU A 38 -8.91 10.96 -1.49
N THR A 39 -8.80 10.15 -0.44
CA THR A 39 -9.96 9.72 0.33
C THR A 39 -9.70 10.00 1.80
N ASP A 40 -9.64 11.28 2.12
CA ASP A 40 -10.22 11.81 3.35
C ASP A 40 -10.61 13.28 3.12
N THR A 41 -11.87 13.54 2.84
CA THR A 41 -12.50 14.80 3.23
C THR A 41 -13.89 14.40 3.73
N PRO A 42 -14.13 14.36 5.05
CA PRO A 42 -15.50 14.40 5.53
C PRO A 42 -16.10 15.72 5.03
N THR A 43 -17.22 15.63 4.30
CA THR A 43 -18.02 16.79 3.89
C THR A 43 -18.33 17.65 5.12
N PRO A 44 -17.93 18.93 5.20
CA PRO A 44 -18.43 19.81 6.23
C PRO A 44 -19.92 20.10 5.96
N THR A 45 -20.72 19.90 7.01
CA THR A 45 -22.17 20.15 7.12
C THR A 45 -22.60 21.52 6.63
#